data_AF-A0A4V2ZUM8-F1
#
_entry.id   AF-A0A4V2ZUM8-F1
#
_cell.length_a   1.000
_cell.length_b   1.000
_cell.length_c   1.000
_cell.angle_alpha   90.00
_cell.angle_beta   90.00
_cell.angle_gamma   90.00
#
_symmetry.space_group_name_H-M   'P 1'
#
loop_
_entity.id
_entity.type
_entity.pdbx_description
1 polymer ?
#
loop_
_entity_poly.entity_id
_entity_poly.type
_entity_poly.pdbx_seq_one_letter_code
_entity_poly.pdbx_strand_id
1 'polypeptide(L)'
;MDNLQLHRPFRRRGAEGSLRLGVELPDGSRVIGGDMSRRYPFDGAEPDRPQLTVRGGGGGGSDEDYGYRIDAWLWPAPQAGSLRLVYDWPGLEINEGSITIETAPLVTAREDVLSIWTQ
;
A
#
# COMPACT_ATOMS: atom_id res chain seq x y z
N MET A 1 18.76 -28.62 -4.59
CA MET A 1 19.14 -27.24 -4.98
C MET A 1 17.93 -26.63 -5.63
N ASP A 2 17.10 -25.91 -4.87
CA ASP A 2 15.68 -25.79 -5.21
C ASP A 2 15.25 -24.32 -5.28
N ASN A 3 14.87 -23.93 -6.49
CA ASN A 3 14.22 -22.68 -6.91
C ASN A 3 14.17 -21.54 -5.88
N LEU A 4 15.17 -20.64 -5.98
CA LEU A 4 14.91 -19.21 -5.79
C LEU A 4 13.80 -18.81 -6.76
N GLN A 5 12.56 -18.72 -6.26
CA GLN A 5 11.53 -17.96 -6.96
C GLN A 5 12.05 -16.53 -7.11
N LEU A 6 12.35 -16.12 -8.35
CA LEU A 6 12.74 -14.73 -8.59
C LEU A 6 11.59 -13.83 -8.10
N HIS A 7 11.82 -13.14 -7.00
CA HIS A 7 11.04 -11.98 -6.61
C HIS A 7 11.18 -10.96 -7.75
N ARG A 8 10.21 -10.98 -8.66
CA ARG A 8 10.12 -10.01 -9.76
C ARG A 8 9.91 -8.63 -9.13
N PRO A 9 10.83 -7.67 -9.30
CA PRO A 9 10.73 -6.37 -8.66
C PRO A 9 9.49 -5.61 -9.15
N PHE A 10 8.84 -4.89 -8.23
CA PHE A 10 7.58 -4.18 -8.51
C PHE A 10 7.81 -2.91 -9.36
N ARG A 11 7.81 -3.05 -10.69
CA ARG A 11 8.11 -1.97 -11.65
C ARG A 11 6.88 -1.54 -12.48
N ARG A 12 6.15 -0.51 -12.00
CA ARG A 12 5.26 0.46 -12.73
C ARG A 12 4.50 1.36 -11.72
N ARG A 13 4.14 2.61 -11.99
CA ARG A 13 4.49 3.52 -13.12
C ARG A 13 4.48 5.01 -12.68
N GLY A 14 5.14 5.34 -11.57
CA GLY A 14 5.30 6.72 -11.10
C GLY A 14 6.24 7.59 -11.94
N ALA A 15 6.47 8.83 -11.50
CA ALA A 15 7.59 9.62 -11.99
C ALA A 15 8.91 8.88 -11.70
N GLU A 16 9.92 9.00 -12.56
CA GLU A 16 11.18 8.29 -12.34
C GLU A 16 11.82 8.72 -11.02
N GLY A 17 12.24 7.73 -10.23
CA GLY A 17 12.75 7.95 -8.87
C GLY A 17 11.70 8.20 -7.78
N SER A 18 10.39 8.24 -8.06
CA SER A 18 9.39 8.37 -6.99
C SER A 18 9.39 7.16 -6.05
N LEU A 19 8.91 7.38 -4.81
CA LEU A 19 8.48 6.28 -3.94
C LEU A 19 7.46 5.41 -4.70
N ARG A 20 7.57 4.09 -4.53
CA ARG A 20 6.55 3.12 -4.90
C ARG A 20 6.21 2.30 -3.68
N LEU A 21 4.94 1.91 -3.60
CA LEU A 21 4.43 1.03 -2.56
C LEU A 21 3.81 -0.20 -3.21
N GLY A 22 3.88 -1.34 -2.53
CA GLY A 22 3.18 -2.56 -2.88
C GLY A 22 2.75 -3.29 -1.62
N VAL A 23 1.79 -4.19 -1.75
CA VAL A 23 1.31 -5.02 -0.66
C VAL A 23 1.13 -6.45 -1.14
N GLU A 24 1.62 -7.40 -0.35
CA GLU A 24 1.22 -8.80 -0.40
C GLU A 24 0.19 -9.03 0.69
N LEU A 25 -1.00 -9.49 0.30
CA LEU A 25 -2.13 -9.78 1.17
C LEU A 25 -1.99 -11.19 1.78
N PRO A 26 -2.72 -11.52 2.87
CA PRO A 26 -2.57 -12.81 3.54
C PRO A 26 -2.96 -14.05 2.69
N ASP A 27 -3.66 -13.85 1.56
CA ASP A 27 -3.92 -14.89 0.55
C ASP A 27 -2.77 -15.08 -0.47
N GLY A 28 -1.68 -14.33 -0.31
CA GLY A 28 -0.55 -14.29 -1.25
C GLY A 28 -0.79 -13.43 -2.50
N SER A 29 -1.96 -12.80 -2.64
CA SER A 29 -2.23 -11.89 -3.75
C SER A 29 -1.44 -10.58 -3.58
N ARG A 30 -1.06 -9.96 -4.70
CA ARG A 30 -0.15 -8.80 -4.72
C ARG A 30 -0.79 -7.61 -5.41
N VAL A 31 -0.75 -6.45 -4.75
CA VAL A 31 -1.27 -5.19 -5.26
C VAL A 31 -0.14 -4.17 -5.28
N ILE A 32 0.03 -3.47 -6.40
CA ILE A 32 1.03 -2.39 -6.51
C ILE A 32 0.29 -1.06 -6.36
N GLY A 33 0.75 -0.21 -5.44
CA GLY A 33 0.39 1.20 -5.36
C GLY A 33 1.03 1.97 -6.51
N GLY A 34 0.54 1.71 -7.72
CA GLY A 34 1.17 2.11 -8.98
C GLY A 34 0.48 3.27 -9.70
N ASP A 35 -0.70 3.68 -9.26
CA ASP A 35 -1.41 4.84 -9.78
C ASP A 35 -1.56 5.88 -8.66
N MET A 36 -1.02 7.09 -8.89
CA MET A 36 -1.52 8.29 -8.24
C MET A 36 -2.86 8.68 -8.88
N SER A 37 -3.81 7.74 -8.86
CA SER A 37 -5.19 8.03 -9.20
C SER A 37 -5.69 9.00 -8.16
N ARG A 38 -5.68 10.28 -8.51
CA ARG A 38 -6.35 11.35 -7.75
C ARG A 38 -7.87 11.09 -7.62
N ARG A 39 -8.39 10.08 -8.33
CA ARG A 39 -9.75 9.57 -8.24
C ARG A 39 -9.77 8.28 -7.44
N TYR A 40 -10.18 8.40 -6.18
CA TYR A 40 -10.98 7.35 -5.57
C TYR A 40 -12.18 7.05 -6.50
N PRO A 41 -12.68 5.80 -6.59
CA PRO A 41 -13.95 5.52 -7.27
C PRO A 41 -15.09 6.25 -6.55
N PHE A 42 -15.36 7.47 -7.01
CA PHE A 42 -16.35 8.40 -6.45
C PHE A 42 -17.74 8.23 -7.10
N ASP A 43 -17.89 7.26 -7.99
CA ASP A 43 -19.18 6.77 -8.48
C ASP A 43 -19.91 5.89 -7.45
N GLY A 44 -19.25 5.53 -6.34
CA GLY A 44 -19.81 4.70 -5.28
C GLY A 44 -19.78 3.20 -5.59
N ALA A 45 -19.17 2.78 -6.70
CA ALA A 45 -18.99 1.38 -7.02
C ALA A 45 -17.82 0.78 -6.21
N GLU A 46 -18.02 -0.42 -5.67
CA GLU A 46 -16.94 -1.19 -5.06
C GLU A 46 -15.96 -1.67 -6.14
N PRO A 47 -14.64 -1.51 -5.96
CA PRO A 47 -13.66 -2.10 -6.87
C PRO A 47 -13.76 -3.63 -6.99
N ASP A 48 -13.87 -4.13 -8.22
CA ASP A 48 -13.87 -5.57 -8.56
C ASP A 48 -12.63 -6.36 -8.11
N ARG A 49 -11.56 -5.65 -7.70
CA ARG A 49 -10.25 -6.21 -7.34
C ARG A 49 -9.61 -5.41 -6.23
N PRO A 50 -8.70 -6.02 -5.44
CA PRO A 50 -7.90 -5.28 -4.47
C PRO A 50 -7.10 -4.13 -5.11
N GLN A 51 -7.11 -2.96 -4.46
CA GLN A 51 -6.43 -1.74 -4.90
C GLN A 51 -5.72 -1.06 -3.73
N LEU A 52 -4.47 -0.62 -3.96
CA LEU A 52 -3.70 0.21 -3.05
C LEU A 52 -3.56 1.60 -3.69
N THR A 53 -4.22 2.60 -3.09
CA THR A 53 -4.28 3.97 -3.62
C THR A 53 -3.53 4.92 -2.70
N VAL A 54 -2.52 5.61 -3.22
CA VAL A 54 -1.86 6.71 -2.49
C VAL A 54 -2.78 7.92 -2.47
N ARG A 55 -3.25 8.32 -1.29
CA ARG A 55 -4.26 9.37 -1.09
C ARG A 55 -3.65 10.74 -0.83
N GLY A 56 -2.42 10.79 -0.35
CA GLY A 56 -1.70 12.02 -0.06
C GLY A 56 -0.30 11.74 0.45
N GLY A 57 0.46 12.80 0.64
CA GLY A 57 1.79 12.74 1.23
C GLY A 57 2.38 14.14 1.36
N GLY A 58 3.35 14.28 2.25
CA GLY A 58 4.00 15.54 2.54
C GLY A 58 5.43 15.30 2.97
N GLY A 59 6.33 16.14 2.46
CA GLY A 59 7.74 16.14 2.80
C GLY A 59 8.18 17.48 3.38
N GLY A 60 9.12 17.44 4.30
CA GLY A 60 9.75 18.62 4.90
C GLY A 60 11.08 18.25 5.52
N GLY A 61 12.04 19.17 5.49
CA GLY A 61 13.40 18.90 5.94
C GLY A 61 14.27 20.15 6.04
N SER A 62 15.49 19.94 6.53
CA SER A 62 16.63 20.84 6.44
C SER A 62 17.57 20.37 5.32
N ASP A 63 18.77 20.95 5.23
CA ASP A 63 19.85 20.44 4.38
C ASP A 63 20.46 19.11 4.91
N GLU A 64 20.16 18.72 6.15
CA GLU A 64 20.73 17.54 6.83
C GLU A 64 19.71 16.40 7.00
N ASP A 65 18.44 16.72 7.27
CA ASP A 65 17.37 15.76 7.56
C ASP A 65 16.16 15.98 6.65
N TYR A 66 15.60 14.91 6.08
CA TYR A 66 14.36 14.96 5.29
C TYR A 66 13.33 13.94 5.79
N GLY A 67 12.21 14.43 6.31
CA GLY A 67 11.06 13.63 6.71
C GLY A 67 10.00 13.58 5.62
N TYR A 68 9.44 12.39 5.36
CA TYR A 68 8.32 12.22 4.43
C TYR A 68 7.23 11.32 5.03
N ARG A 69 5.98 11.76 4.94
CA ARG A 69 4.79 10.97 5.28
C ARG A 69 3.99 10.67 4.01
N ILE A 70 3.43 9.47 3.94
CA ILE A 70 2.46 9.08 2.91
C ILE A 70 1.22 8.53 3.59
N ASP A 71 0.06 8.87 3.04
CA ASP A 71 -1.22 8.28 3.42
C ASP A 71 -1.73 7.42 2.25
N ALA A 72 -1.98 6.14 2.51
CA ALA A 72 -2.44 5.18 1.52
C ALA A 72 -3.72 4.47 1.99
N TRP A 73 -4.57 4.12 1.04
CA TRP A 73 -5.81 3.38 1.27
C TRP A 73 -5.74 2.03 0.57
N LEU A 74 -6.04 0.96 1.30
CA LEU A 74 -6.14 -0.39 0.78
C LEU A 74 -7.62 -0.81 0.75
N TRP A 75 -8.11 -1.19 -0.42
CA TRP A 75 -9.41 -1.83 -0.59
C TRP A 75 -9.24 -3.26 -1.13
N PRO A 76 -10.05 -4.24 -0.69
CA PRO A 76 -10.87 -4.20 0.52
C PRO A 76 -9.97 -4.19 1.77
N ALA A 77 -10.58 -4.09 2.97
CA ALA A 77 -9.84 -4.35 4.21
C ALA A 77 -9.27 -5.79 4.18
N PRO A 78 -8.01 -6.01 4.60
CA PRO A 78 -7.39 -7.33 4.54
C PRO A 78 -8.07 -8.32 5.49
N GLN A 79 -8.07 -9.59 5.10
CA GLN A 79 -8.45 -10.70 5.98
C GLN A 79 -7.42 -10.89 7.11
N ALA A 80 -7.76 -11.71 8.12
CA ALA A 80 -6.85 -12.05 9.21
C ALA A 80 -5.58 -12.77 8.72
N GLY A 81 -4.44 -12.45 9.33
CA GLY A 81 -3.11 -12.98 9.00
C GLY A 81 -2.06 -11.87 8.85
N SER A 82 -0.94 -12.19 8.23
CA SER A 82 0.17 -11.26 8.01
C SER A 82 0.07 -10.59 6.63
N LEU A 83 0.12 -9.27 6.60
CA LEU A 83 0.19 -8.44 5.39
C LEU A 83 1.60 -7.91 5.24
N ARG A 84 2.21 -7.99 4.04
CA ARG A 84 3.56 -7.47 3.80
C ARG A 84 3.51 -6.19 2.97
N LEU A 85 3.77 -5.05 3.59
CA LEU A 85 4.02 -3.79 2.90
C LEU A 85 5.43 -3.85 2.30
N VAL A 86 5.56 -3.52 1.02
CA VAL A 86 6.82 -3.41 0.28
C VAL A 86 6.96 -1.97 -0.22
N TYR A 87 8.16 -1.41 -0.16
CA TYR A 87 8.46 -0.07 -0.64
C TYR A 87 9.80 -0.04 -1.38
N ASP A 88 9.93 0.84 -2.37
CA ASP A 88 11.24 1.27 -2.88
C ASP A 88 11.22 2.76 -3.26
N TRP A 89 12.34 3.47 -3.11
CA TRP A 89 12.41 4.90 -3.43
C TRP A 89 13.76 5.25 -4.08
N PRO A 90 13.92 5.00 -5.41
CA PRO A 90 15.20 5.14 -6.08
C PRO A 90 15.73 6.58 -6.14
N GLY A 91 14.84 7.59 -6.15
CA GLY A 91 15.24 9.00 -6.18
C GLY A 91 15.86 9.50 -4.87
N LEU A 92 15.79 8.71 -3.80
CA LEU A 92 16.51 8.91 -2.53
C LEU A 92 17.47 7.74 -2.25
N GLU A 93 17.77 6.91 -3.26
CA GLU A 93 18.63 5.72 -3.17
C GLU A 93 18.19 4.67 -2.10
N ILE A 94 16.94 4.73 -1.65
CA ILE A 94 16.36 3.77 -0.71
C ILE A 94 16.01 2.50 -1.48
N ASN A 95 16.76 1.44 -1.20
CA ASN A 95 16.58 0.09 -1.75
C ASN A 95 15.19 -0.50 -1.42
N GLU A 96 14.79 -1.54 -2.17
CA GLU A 96 13.53 -2.25 -1.90
C GLU A 96 13.56 -2.85 -0.49
N GLY A 97 12.59 -2.44 0.34
CA GLY A 97 12.42 -2.88 1.72
C GLY A 97 11.00 -3.37 1.98
N SER A 98 10.79 -3.97 3.14
CA SER A 98 9.47 -4.50 3.51
C SER A 98 9.21 -4.47 5.00
N ILE A 99 7.95 -4.34 5.39
CA ILE A 99 7.46 -4.42 6.75
C ILE A 99 6.28 -5.39 6.78
N THR A 100 6.28 -6.33 7.72
CA THR A 100 5.13 -7.19 7.99
C THR A 100 4.20 -6.51 9.00
N ILE A 101 2.91 -6.50 8.71
CA ILE A 101 1.85 -5.90 9.51
C ILE A 101 0.85 -7.03 9.84
N GLU A 102 0.72 -7.33 11.12
CA GLU A 102 -0.30 -8.27 11.59
C GLU A 102 -1.68 -7.61 11.52
N THR A 103 -2.62 -8.23 10.81
CA THR A 103 -3.93 -7.64 10.51
C THR A 103 -4.99 -7.92 11.56
N ALA A 104 -4.72 -8.81 12.53
CA ALA A 104 -5.68 -9.17 13.58
C ALA A 104 -6.29 -7.94 14.31
N PRO A 105 -5.53 -6.89 14.69
CA PRO A 105 -6.11 -5.67 15.27
C PRO A 105 -7.07 -4.92 14.34
N LEU A 106 -6.82 -4.96 13.01
CA LEU A 106 -7.70 -4.35 12.00
C LEU A 106 -8.99 -5.16 11.83
N VAL A 107 -8.91 -6.48 11.95
CA VAL A 107 -10.07 -7.38 11.88
C VAL A 107 -10.94 -7.22 13.13
N THR A 108 -10.36 -7.15 14.34
CA THR A 108 -11.12 -6.84 15.56
C THR A 108 -11.77 -5.46 15.48
N ALA A 109 -11.02 -4.42 15.08
CA ALA A 109 -11.58 -3.07 14.93
C ALA A 109 -12.70 -2.97 13.88
N ARG A 110 -12.81 -3.94 12.96
CA ARG A 110 -13.92 -4.03 12.00
C ARG A 110 -15.25 -4.43 12.66
N GLU A 111 -15.20 -5.18 13.77
CA GLU A 111 -16.41 -5.60 14.50
C GLU A 111 -17.13 -4.40 15.15
N ASP A 112 -16.38 -3.34 15.49
CA ASP A 112 -16.89 -2.09 16.04
C ASP A 112 -17.39 -1.08 14.96
N VAL A 113 -17.32 -1.41 13.67
CA VAL A 113 -17.72 -0.50 12.58
C VAL A 113 -19.24 -0.47 12.42
N LEU A 114 -19.84 0.65 12.84
CA LEU A 114 -21.27 0.93 12.68
C LEU A 114 -21.53 1.71 11.39
N SER A 115 -22.52 1.30 10.59
CA SER A 115 -23.03 2.15 9.50
C SER A 115 -23.86 3.29 10.10
N ILE A 116 -23.40 4.52 9.92
CA ILE A 116 -24.12 5.74 10.33
C ILE A 116 -25.12 6.23 9.27
N TRP A 117 -25.10 5.63 8.07
CA TRP A 117 -26.05 5.89 7.01
C TRP A 117 -26.90 4.63 6.81
N THR A 118 -28.22 4.78 6.98
CA THR A 118 -29.19 3.74 6.62
C THR A 118 -29.19 3.59 5.09
N GLN A 119 -29.06 2.36 4.60
CA GLN A 119 -29.28 2.02 3.19
C GLN A 119 -30.78 1.97 2.84
#